data_AF-A0A1J3E759-F1
#
_entry.id   AF-A0A1J3E759-F1
#
_cell.length_a   1.000
_cell.length_b   1.000
_cell.length_c   1.000
_cell.angle_alpha   90.00
_cell.angle_beta   90.00
_cell.angle_gamma   90.00
#
_symmetry.space_group_name_H-M   'P 1'
#
loop_
_entity.id
_entity.type
_entity.pdbx_description
1 polymer ?
#
loop_
_entity_poly.entity_id
_entity_poly.type
_entity_poly.pdbx_seq_one_letter_code
_entity_poly.pdbx_strand_id
1 'polypeptide(L)'
;DYLKGTQTREKNELLSRQFGIEYNSLPLIFRMGSSVFRSKEAVAVEEGGVSGKQLEGEVVVDHCNIIEHAFWEEHPHIFSYS
;
A
#
# COMPACT_ATOMS: atom_id res chain seq x y z
N ASP A 1 19.86 20.76 -16.52
CA ASP A 1 20.14 21.11 -15.11
C ASP A 1 18.97 21.72 -14.31
N TYR A 2 17.76 21.88 -14.85
CA TYR A 2 16.69 22.65 -14.20
C TYR A 2 16.21 22.11 -12.83
N LEU A 3 16.22 20.79 -12.63
CA LEU A 3 15.75 20.17 -11.37
C LEU A 3 16.89 19.79 -10.41
N LYS A 4 18.15 19.97 -10.83
CA LYS A 4 19.30 19.49 -10.07
C LYS A 4 19.48 20.34 -8.80
N GLY A 5 19.66 19.69 -7.66
CA GLY A 5 19.81 20.35 -6.36
C GLY A 5 18.51 20.80 -5.70
N THR A 6 17.36 20.66 -6.37
CA THR A 6 16.07 21.05 -5.80
C THR A 6 15.58 20.07 -4.73
N GLN A 7 15.00 20.59 -3.65
CA GLN A 7 14.38 19.83 -2.58
C GLN A 7 12.93 19.46 -2.90
N THR A 8 12.34 18.55 -2.12
CA THR A 8 10.94 18.12 -2.26
C THR A 8 9.97 19.29 -2.25
N ARG A 9 10.14 20.25 -1.33
CA ARG A 9 9.28 21.44 -1.24
C ARG A 9 9.33 22.26 -2.53
N GLU A 10 10.51 22.49 -3.07
CA GLU A 10 10.72 23.30 -4.28
C GLU A 10 10.08 22.64 -5.51
N LYS A 11 10.14 21.31 -5.61
CA LYS A 11 9.46 20.55 -6.68
C LYS A 11 7.93 20.65 -6.56
N ASN A 12 7.39 20.59 -5.35
CA ASN A 12 5.95 20.76 -5.13
C ASN A 12 5.49 22.18 -5.46
N GLU A 13 6.26 23.20 -5.07
CA GLU A 13 5.99 24.59 -5.45
C GLU A 13 6.06 24.78 -6.97
N LEU A 14 7.01 24.13 -7.64
CA LEU A 14 7.13 24.16 -9.10
C LEU A 14 5.88 23.59 -9.78
N LEU A 15 5.44 22.40 -9.36
CA LEU A 15 4.23 21.75 -9.87
C LEU A 15 2.99 22.64 -9.69
N SER A 16 2.83 23.21 -8.50
CA SER A 16 1.69 24.06 -8.18
C SER A 16 1.72 25.38 -8.95
N ARG A 17 2.84 26.12 -8.93
CA ARG A 17 2.91 27.49 -9.48
C ARG A 17 3.00 27.53 -10.99
N GLN A 18 3.75 26.61 -11.61
CA GLN A 18 3.97 26.65 -13.06
C GLN A 18 2.95 25.82 -13.82
N PHE A 19 2.47 24.72 -13.23
CA PHE A 19 1.62 23.77 -13.93
C PHE A 19 0.21 23.67 -13.33
N GLY A 20 -0.06 24.32 -12.20
CA GLY A 20 -1.35 24.23 -11.51
C GLY A 20 -1.64 22.83 -10.95
N ILE A 21 -0.61 22.00 -10.77
CA ILE A 21 -0.74 20.61 -10.32
C ILE A 21 -0.50 20.55 -8.81
N GLU A 22 -1.51 20.13 -8.06
CA GLU A 22 -1.35 19.78 -6.65
C GLU A 22 -0.89 18.32 -6.53
N TYR A 23 0.38 18.08 -6.18
CA TYR A 23 0.94 16.73 -6.11
C TYR A 23 0.10 15.77 -5.27
N ASN A 24 -0.44 16.24 -4.13
CA ASN A 24 -1.20 15.39 -3.20
C ASN A 24 -2.60 14.98 -3.70
N SER A 25 -3.13 15.63 -4.74
CA SER A 25 -4.38 15.17 -5.37
C SER A 25 -4.16 14.12 -6.45
N LEU A 26 -2.90 13.83 -6.81
CA LEU A 26 -2.61 12.79 -7.79
C LEU A 26 -3.06 11.40 -7.27
N PRO A 27 -3.52 10.52 -8.17
CA PRO A 27 -3.85 9.14 -7.83
C PRO A 27 -2.73 8.44 -7.05
N LEU A 28 -3.11 7.66 -6.04
CA LEU A 28 -2.15 7.00 -5.13
C LEU A 28 -1.15 6.11 -5.87
N ILE A 29 -1.54 5.47 -6.96
CA ILE A 29 -0.62 4.67 -7.79
C ILE A 29 0.63 5.44 -8.24
N PHE A 30 0.52 6.75 -8.49
CA PHE A 30 1.67 7.58 -8.89
C PHE A 30 2.51 8.06 -7.70
N ARG A 31 1.94 8.06 -6.49
CA ARG A 31 2.59 8.57 -5.28
C ARG A 31 3.16 7.46 -4.38
N MET A 32 2.49 6.32 -4.35
CA MET A 32 2.75 5.18 -3.46
C MET A 32 3.12 3.91 -4.21
N GLY A 33 2.93 3.85 -5.53
CA GLY A 33 3.15 2.64 -6.32
C GLY A 33 2.06 1.59 -6.09
N SER A 34 2.39 0.32 -6.35
CA SER A 34 1.49 -0.82 -6.15
C SER A 34 2.14 -1.83 -5.21
N SER A 35 1.41 -2.23 -4.18
CA SER A 35 1.79 -3.27 -3.22
C SER A 35 0.96 -4.50 -3.47
N VAL A 36 1.60 -5.67 -3.51
CA VAL A 36 0.93 -6.96 -3.72
C VAL A 36 1.23 -7.85 -2.52
N PHE A 37 0.19 -8.29 -1.82
CA PHE A 37 0.32 -9.13 -0.63
C PHE A 37 -0.86 -10.10 -0.52
N ARG A 38 -0.68 -11.16 0.27
CA ARG A 38 -1.76 -12.13 0.54
C ARG A 38 -2.54 -11.66 1.75
N SER A 39 -3.85 -11.47 1.61
CA SER A 39 -4.77 -11.18 2.69
C SER A 39 -5.30 -12.48 3.32
N LYS A 40 -5.46 -12.53 4.64
CA LYS A 40 -6.15 -13.68 5.28
C LYS A 40 -7.63 -13.68 4.89
N GLU A 41 -8.13 -14.81 4.39
CA GLU A 41 -9.58 -15.02 4.26
C GLU A 41 -10.25 -14.94 5.64
N ALA A 42 -11.36 -14.22 5.73
CA ALA A 42 -12.25 -14.33 6.86
C ALA A 42 -12.81 -15.76 6.87
N VAL A 43 -12.44 -16.54 7.89
CA VAL A 43 -13.00 -17.88 8.08
C VAL A 43 -14.52 -17.72 8.24
N ALA A 44 -15.28 -18.10 7.21
CA ALA A 44 -16.70 -18.40 7.39
C ALA A 44 -16.75 -19.59 8.36
N VAL A 45 -17.21 -19.33 9.59
CA VAL A 45 -17.41 -20.36 10.60
C VAL A 45 -18.60 -21.20 10.16
N GLU A 46 -18.34 -22.27 9.43
CA GLU A 46 -19.27 -23.39 9.30
C GLU A 46 -18.93 -24.37 10.43
N GLU A 47 -19.86 -24.54 11.37
CA GLU A 47 -19.74 -25.48 12.48
C GLU A 47 -19.50 -26.90 11.96
N GLY A 48 -18.36 -27.49 12.34
CA GLY A 48 -18.16 -28.94 12.32
C GLY A 48 -17.16 -29.46 11.29
N GLY A 49 -15.88 -29.51 11.69
CA GLY A 49 -14.90 -30.40 11.08
C GLY A 49 -13.57 -29.72 10.77
N VAL A 50 -12.58 -29.92 11.66
CA VAL A 50 -11.19 -29.52 11.42
C VAL A 50 -10.64 -30.35 10.26
N SER A 51 -10.58 -29.74 9.08
CA SER A 51 -9.70 -30.17 7.98
C SER A 51 -8.66 -29.07 7.79
N GLY A 52 -7.40 -29.40 8.06
CA GLY A 52 -6.25 -28.49 7.93
C GLY A 52 -5.96 -28.14 6.48
N LYS A 53 -6.82 -27.35 5.86
CA LYS A 53 -6.49 -26.61 4.64
C LYS A 53 -6.00 -25.23 5.09
N GLN A 54 -4.72 -24.97 4.89
CA GLN A 54 -4.23 -23.59 4.80
C GLN A 54 -5.06 -22.95 3.68
N LEU A 55 -6.06 -22.15 4.05
CA LEU A 55 -6.77 -21.32 3.10
C LEU A 55 -5.73 -20.33 2.59
N GLU A 56 -5.27 -20.54 1.35
CA GLU A 56 -4.31 -19.65 0.72
C GLU A 56 -4.97 -18.28 0.60
N GLY A 57 -4.45 -17.30 1.34
CA GLY A 57 -4.99 -15.95 1.32
C GLY A 57 -5.08 -15.35 -0.08
N GLU A 58 -6.16 -14.61 -0.33
CA GLU A 58 -6.39 -13.89 -1.58
C GLU A 58 -5.23 -12.92 -1.85
N VAL A 59 -4.74 -12.91 -3.10
CA VAL A 59 -3.72 -11.95 -3.52
C VAL A 59 -4.40 -10.61 -3.79
N VAL A 60 -4.11 -9.62 -2.95
CA VAL A 60 -4.64 -8.26 -3.05
C VAL A 60 -3.58 -7.35 -3.64
N VAL A 61 -4.02 -6.42 -4.51
CA VAL A 61 -3.20 -5.33 -5.04
C VAL A 61 -3.75 -4.02 -4.48
N ASP A 62 -2.91 -3.24 -3.80
CA ASP A 62 -3.31 -1.98 -3.18
C ASP A 62 -2.27 -0.87 -3.37
N HIS A 63 -2.66 0.39 -3.16
CA HIS A 63 -1.84 1.59 -3.32
C HIS A 63 -1.70 2.34 -1.99
N CYS A 64 -1.09 1.69 -1.00
CA CYS A 64 -1.05 2.15 0.39
C CYS A 64 0.38 2.46 0.89
N ASN A 65 0.46 3.11 2.04
CA ASN A 65 1.73 3.44 2.68
C ASN A 65 2.25 2.26 3.51
N ILE A 66 3.16 1.48 2.93
CA ILE A 66 3.79 0.31 3.59
C ILE A 66 4.97 0.69 4.50
N ILE A 67 5.31 1.97 4.62
CA ILE A 67 6.41 2.44 5.47
C ILE A 67 5.93 2.58 6.93
N GLU A 68 4.68 3.01 7.12
CA GLU A 68 4.09 3.23 8.44
C GLU A 68 3.75 1.91 9.13
N HIS A 69 3.86 1.91 10.47
CA HIS A 69 3.55 0.74 11.29
C HIS A 69 2.10 0.27 11.17
N ALA A 70 1.16 1.21 10.95
CA ALA A 70 -0.26 0.91 10.83
C ALA A 70 -0.56 -0.17 9.77
N PHE A 71 0.11 -0.12 8.60
CA PHE A 71 -0.05 -1.13 7.56
C PHE A 71 0.32 -2.54 8.08
N TRP A 72 1.45 -2.64 8.77
CA TRP A 72 1.95 -3.90 9.29
C TRP A 72 1.13 -4.44 10.47
N GLU A 73 0.53 -3.55 11.26
CA GLU A 73 -0.39 -3.88 12.36
C GLU A 73 -1.76 -4.35 11.85
N GLU A 74 -2.24 -3.81 10.73
CA GLU A 74 -3.45 -4.26 10.03
C GLU A 74 -3.21 -5.62 9.33
N HIS A 75 -1.97 -5.89 8.91
CA HIS A 75 -1.59 -7.10 8.20
C HIS A 75 -0.50 -7.93 8.89
N PRO A 76 -0.69 -8.36 10.16
CA PRO A 76 0.35 -9.06 10.91
C PRO A 76 0.71 -10.44 10.32
N HIS A 77 -0.18 -10.98 9.49
CA HIS A 77 0.02 -12.25 8.79
C HIS A 77 1.06 -12.18 7.67
N ILE A 78 1.43 -11.00 7.19
CA ILE A 78 2.52 -10.86 6.21
C ILE A 78 3.85 -11.35 6.80
N PHE A 79 4.03 -11.21 8.12
CA PHE A 79 5.22 -11.70 8.83
C PHE A 79 5.11 -13.10 9.38
N SER A 80 3.91 -13.71 9.38
CA SER A 80 3.78 -15.09 9.86
C SER A 80 4.44 -16.01 8.84
N TYR A 81 5.64 -16.48 9.15
CA TYR A 81 6.29 -17.58 8.43
C TYR A 81 5.38 -18.81 8.51
N SER A 82 5.07 -19.39 7.35
CA SER A 82 4.40 -20.70 7.23
C SER A 82 5.25 -21.82 7.82
#